data_AF-A0A9Q1H519-F1
#
_entry.id   AF-A0A9Q1H519-F1
#
_cell.length_a   1.000
_cell.length_b   1.000
_cell.length_c   1.000
_cell.angle_alpha   90.00
_cell.angle_beta   90.00
_cell.angle_gamma   90.00
#
_symmetry.space_group_name_H-M   'P 1'
#
loop_
_entity.id
_entity.type
_entity.pdbx_description
1 polymer ?
#
loop_
_entity_poly.entity_id
_entity_poly.type
_entity_poly.pdbx_seq_one_letter_code
_entity_poly.pdbx_strand_id
1 'polypeptide(L)' 'MPKSNISHKEKVALSELKSDDSIIILPADKGRSTVVMNKEQYIEKMSNLMMEDKTYRPLNRDPTTSLENKI' A
#
# COMPACT_ATOMS: atom_id res chain seq x y z
N MET A 1 -0.40 32.28 3.24
CA MET A 1 -0.16 30.86 2.86
C MET A 1 1.32 30.56 2.99
N PRO A 2 1.72 29.40 3.54
CA PRO A 2 3.12 29.01 3.57
C PRO A 2 3.66 28.82 2.15
N LYS A 3 4.92 29.22 1.94
CA LYS A 3 5.62 29.03 0.66
C LYS A 3 5.81 27.53 0.41
N SER A 4 5.61 27.09 -0.83
CA SER A 4 5.82 25.70 -1.23
C SER A 4 7.27 25.29 -0.96
N ASN A 5 7.44 24.11 -0.35
CA ASN A 5 8.75 23.52 -0.02
C ASN A 5 9.34 22.68 -1.16
N ILE A 6 8.67 22.59 -2.31
CA ILE A 6 9.09 21.83 -3.48
C ILE A 6 9.08 22.70 -4.73
N SER A 7 10.08 22.51 -5.57
CA SER A 7 10.25 23.18 -6.86
C SER A 7 9.24 22.70 -7.91
N HIS A 8 9.16 23.39 -9.04
CA HIS A 8 8.31 22.97 -10.15
C HIS A 8 8.73 21.62 -10.72
N LYS A 9 10.04 21.39 -10.86
CA LYS A 9 10.57 20.11 -11.38
C LYS A 9 10.20 18.94 -10.46
N GLU A 10 10.29 19.11 -9.15
CA GLU A 10 9.88 18.08 -8.18
C GLU A 10 8.38 17.81 -8.25
N LYS A 11 7.53 18.82 -8.45
CA LYS A 11 6.09 18.61 -8.65
C LYS A 11 5.79 17.79 -9.91
N VAL A 12 6.49 18.06 -11.00
CA VAL A 12 6.34 17.29 -12.25
C VAL A 12 6.79 15.85 -12.02
N ALA A 13 7.97 15.63 -11.43
CA ALA A 13 8.47 14.29 -11.12
C ALA A 13 7.51 13.50 -10.20
N LEU A 14 6.91 14.15 -9.20
CA LEU A 14 5.90 13.52 -8.35
C LEU A 14 4.61 13.15 -9.11
N SER A 15 4.20 13.99 -10.08
CA SER A 15 3.05 13.69 -10.94
C SER A 15 3.32 12.51 -11.85
N GLU A 16 4.52 12.44 -12.45
CA GLU A 16 4.97 11.33 -13.29
C GLU A 16 5.04 10.03 -12.49
N LEU A 17 5.65 10.09 -11.30
CA LEU A 17 5.73 8.96 -10.38
C LEU A 17 4.34 8.46 -9.95
N LYS A 18 3.38 9.37 -9.74
CA LYS A 18 2.00 9.01 -9.40
C LYS A 18 1.26 8.35 -10.56
N SER A 19 1.60 8.69 -11.81
CA SER A 19 1.00 8.09 -13.01
C SER A 19 1.65 6.78 -13.45
N ASP A 20 2.74 6.37 -12.82
CA ASP A 20 3.39 5.10 -13.12
C ASP A 20 2.61 3.92 -12.52
N ASP A 21 1.85 3.24 -13.38
CA ASP A 21 1.04 2.08 -13.00
C ASP A 21 1.86 0.81 -12.72
N SER A 22 3.18 0.81 -12.98
CA SER A 22 4.07 -0.33 -12.73
C SER A 22 4.55 -0.42 -11.29
N ILE A 23 4.33 0.63 -10.49
CA ILE A 23 4.73 0.72 -9.08
C ILE A 23 3.52 0.85 -8.15
N ILE A 24 3.72 0.43 -6.90
CA ILE A 24 2.79 0.66 -5.79
C ILE A 24 3.50 1.52 -4.74
N ILE A 25 2.83 2.58 -4.31
CA ILE A 25 3.29 3.52 -3.29
C ILE A 25 2.31 3.49 -2.12
N LEU A 26 2.77 3.08 -0.94
CA LEU A 26 1.96 2.95 0.28
C LEU A 26 2.65 3.61 1.48
N PRO A 27 1.89 4.08 2.48
CA PRO A 27 2.47 4.43 3.78
C PRO A 27 3.20 3.23 4.37
N ALA A 28 4.39 3.44 4.91
CA ALA A 28 5.08 2.41 5.67
C ALA A 28 4.46 2.30 7.07
N ASP A 29 4.37 1.09 7.61
CA ASP A 29 3.90 0.85 8.99
C ASP A 29 4.75 1.56 10.05
N LYS A 30 6.00 1.92 9.72
CA LYS A 30 6.95 2.53 10.65
C LYS A 30 7.47 3.87 10.14
N GLY A 31 7.61 4.82 11.07
CA GLY A 31 8.51 5.97 10.91
C GLY A 31 8.08 7.03 9.90
N ARG A 32 6.78 7.27 9.71
CA ARG A 32 6.25 8.31 8.78
C ARG A 32 6.91 8.26 7.39
N SER A 33 7.27 7.05 6.97
CA SER A 33 7.96 6.75 5.72
C SER A 33 6.97 6.22 4.68
N THR A 34 7.46 6.00 3.47
CA THR A 34 6.71 5.48 2.32
C THR A 34 7.43 4.27 1.75
N VAL A 35 6.68 3.24 1.36
CA VAL A 35 7.16 2.07 0.64
C VAL A 35 6.86 2.24 -0.84
N VAL A 36 7.84 1.96 -1.69
CA VAL A 36 7.69 1.91 -3.16
C VAL A 36 8.12 0.52 -3.62
N MET A 37 7.26 -0.17 -4.38
CA MET A 37 7.51 -1.53 -4.87
C MET A 37 7.04 -1.69 -6.31
N ASN A 38 7.61 -2.64 -7.04
CA ASN A 38 7.05 -3.09 -8.31
C ASN A 38 5.69 -3.79 -8.06
N LYS A 39 4.69 -3.43 -8.89
CA LYS A 39 3.31 -3.89 -8.74
C LYS A 39 3.14 -5.36 -9.04
N GLU A 40 3.76 -5.87 -10.10
CA GLU A 40 3.65 -7.28 -10.50
C GLU A 40 4.22 -8.20 -9.42
N GLN A 41 5.44 -7.88 -8.94
CA GLN A 41 6.08 -8.62 -7.86
C GLN A 41 5.26 -8.60 -6.56
N TYR A 42 4.64 -7.45 -6.24
CA TYR A 42 3.76 -7.36 -5.07
C TYR A 42 2.54 -8.27 -5.22
N ILE A 43 1.86 -8.23 -6.37
CA ILE A 43 0.68 -9.06 -6.65
C ILE A 43 1.03 -10.54 -6.60
N GLU A 44 2.12 -10.95 -7.25
CA GLU A 44 2.60 -12.33 -7.25
C GLU A 44 2.85 -12.82 -5.82
N LYS A 45 3.60 -12.04 -5.04
CA LYS A 45 3.93 -12.40 -3.66
C LYS A 45 2.69 -12.50 -2.77
N MET A 46 1.75 -11.56 -2.89
CA MET A 46 0.52 -11.57 -2.11
C MET A 46 -0.39 -12.74 -2.51
N SER A 47 -0.47 -13.05 -3.80
CA SER A 47 -1.25 -14.19 -4.29
C SER A 47 -0.68 -15.50 -3.74
N ASN A 48 0.63 -15.68 -3.84
CA ASN A 48 1.32 -16.86 -3.29
C ASN A 48 1.11 -16.99 -1.77
N LEU A 49 1.19 -15.88 -1.04
CA LEU A 49 0.98 -15.87 0.41
C LEU A 49 -0.47 -16.20 0.80
N MET A 50 -1.45 -15.64 0.10
CA MET A 50 -2.87 -15.84 0.41
C MET A 50 -3.43 -17.19 -0.04
N MET A 51 -2.85 -17.79 -1.07
CA MET A 51 -3.24 -19.12 -1.57
C MET A 51 -2.59 -20.26 -0.77
N GLU A 52 -1.63 -19.97 0.11
CA GLU A 52 -1.02 -20.98 0.97
C GLU A 52 -1.94 -21.36 2.14
N ASP A 53 -2.59 -22.52 2.02
CA ASP A 53 -3.58 -23.06 2.98
C ASP A 53 -2.99 -23.36 4.39
N LYS A 54 -1.67 -23.26 4.55
CA LYS A 54 -1.00 -23.43 5.84
C LYS A 54 -1.07 -22.19 6.72
N THR A 55 -1.13 -21.00 6.11
CA THR A 55 -0.94 -19.73 6.83
C THR A 55 -2.25 -18.94 6.91
N TYR A 56 -3.04 -18.93 5.84
CA TYR A 56 -4.30 -18.18 5.77
C TYR A 56 -5.44 -19.09 5.31
N ARG A 57 -6.65 -18.84 5.84
CA ARG A 57 -7.88 -19.52 5.43
C ARG A 57 -8.97 -18.51 5.11
N PRO A 58 -9.84 -18.80 4.13
CA PRO A 58 -10.99 -17.93 3.85
C PRO A 58 -11.96 -17.95 5.04
N LEU A 59 -12.53 -16.77 5.34
CA LEU A 59 -13.59 -16.62 6.33
C LEU A 59 -14.93 -16.48 5.61
N ASN A 60 -15.97 -17.12 6.15
CA ASN A 60 -17.33 -17.07 5.58
C ASN A 60 -18.03 -15.72 5.76
N ARG A 61 -17.53 -14.86 6.66
CA ARG A 61 -18.03 -13.52 6.92
C ARG A 61 -16.91 -12.63 7.44
N ASP A 62 -17.01 -11.34 7.17
CA ASP A 62 -16.09 -10.34 7.73
C ASP A 62 -16.34 -10.20 9.25
N PRO A 63 -15.35 -10.49 10.11
CA PRO A 63 -15.49 -10.36 11.56
C PRO A 63 -15.21 -8.94 12.09
N THR A 64 -14.77 -8.00 11.25
CA THR A 64 -14.22 -6.68 11.65
C THR A 64 -15.14 -5.95 12.64
N THR A 65 -16.41 -5.75 12.29
CA THR A 65 -17.38 -5.05 13.16
C THR A 65 -17.62 -5.77 14.49
N SER A 66 -17.57 -7.11 14.51
CA SER A 66 -17.73 -7.87 15.76
C SER A 66 -16.50 -7.80 16.66
N LEU A 67 -15.31 -7.62 16.07
CA LEU A 67 -14.05 -7.49 16.81
C LEU A 67 -13.90 -6.08 17.38
N GLU A 68 -14.19 -5.06 16.59
CA GLU A 68 -14.15 -3.65 17.01
C GLU A 68 -15.07 -3.37 18.19
N ASN A 69 -16.28 -3.91 18.20
CA ASN A 69 -17.23 -3.76 19.31
C ASN A 69 -16.85 -4.53 20.59
N LYS A 70 -15.84 -5.41 20.52
CA LYS A 70 -15.39 -6.25 21.63
C LYS A 70 -14.13 -5.71 22.32
N ILE A 71 -13.49 -4.72 21.70
CA ILE A 71 -12.37 -3.95 22.24
C ILE A 71 -12.94 -2.77 23.03
#